data_AF-A0A1G0UZG3-F1
#
_entry.id   AF-A0A1G0UZG3-F1
#
_cell.length_a   1.000
_cell.length_b   1.000
_cell.length_c   1.000
_cell.angle_alpha   90.00
_cell.angle_beta   90.00
_cell.angle_gamma   90.00
#
_symmetry.space_group_name_H-M   'P 1'
#
loop_
_entity.id
_entity.type
_entity.pdbx_description
1 polymer ?
#
loop_
_entity_poly.entity_id
_entity_poly.type
_entity_poly.pdbx_seq_one_letter_code
_entity_poly.pdbx_strand_id
1 'polypeptide(L)'
;MIPLSLLLIINSGCIQPESIISSSNGNLSPVVKSVSVDPLYITVGSSATITVDAADPDGDAISFSWSTPLGDIIGSGYQVRYTAAYCCVGTNSITIIVEDTRGAKVSKTVNIEINP
;
A
#
# COMPACT_ATOMS: atom_id res chain seq x y z
N MET A 1 -38.01 -70.74 2.34
CA MET A 1 -39.02 -69.68 2.40
C MET A 1 -38.30 -68.36 2.67
N ILE A 2 -38.26 -67.53 1.63
CA ILE A 2 -38.05 -66.06 1.51
C ILE A 2 -36.91 -65.40 2.33
N PRO A 3 -35.90 -64.78 1.67
CA PRO A 3 -34.81 -64.05 2.31
C PRO A 3 -35.17 -62.56 2.53
N LEU A 4 -34.46 -61.86 3.41
CA LEU A 4 -34.47 -60.39 3.39
C LEU A 4 -33.08 -59.82 3.66
N SER A 5 -32.37 -59.60 2.56
CA SER A 5 -31.22 -58.70 2.48
C SER A 5 -31.68 -57.29 2.83
N LEU A 6 -31.09 -56.67 3.85
CA LEU A 6 -31.15 -55.22 4.02
C LEU A 6 -29.78 -54.65 3.64
N LEU A 7 -29.69 -54.23 2.39
CA LEU A 7 -28.57 -53.47 1.83
C LEU A 7 -28.62 -52.07 2.47
N LEU A 8 -27.81 -51.81 3.49
CA LEU A 8 -27.66 -50.46 4.04
C LEU A 8 -26.75 -49.66 3.10
N ILE A 9 -27.37 -49.04 2.09
CA ILE A 9 -26.72 -48.02 1.26
C ILE A 9 -26.55 -46.78 2.15
N ILE A 10 -25.39 -46.62 2.78
CA ILE A 10 -25.05 -45.33 3.36
C ILE A 10 -24.73 -44.36 2.22
N ASN A 11 -25.76 -43.57 1.96
CA ASN A 11 -25.86 -42.35 1.18
C ASN A 11 -24.51 -41.64 0.98
N SER A 12 -24.16 -41.42 -0.28
CA SER A 12 -23.08 -40.55 -0.73
C SER A 12 -23.10 -39.22 0.02
N GLY A 13 -22.17 -39.05 0.95
CA GLY A 13 -21.67 -37.75 1.33
C GLY A 13 -20.30 -37.61 0.71
N CYS A 14 -20.20 -36.97 -0.46
CA CYS A 14 -18.95 -36.36 -0.87
C CYS A 14 -18.51 -35.47 0.28
N ILE A 15 -17.50 -35.89 1.03
CA ILE A 15 -16.79 -34.97 1.92
C ILE A 15 -16.15 -33.99 0.94
N GLN A 16 -16.65 -32.76 0.97
CA GLN A 16 -16.27 -31.73 0.03
C GLN A 16 -14.74 -31.59 0.05
N PRO A 17 -14.09 -31.48 -1.12
CA PRO A 17 -12.65 -31.27 -1.16
C PRO A 17 -12.29 -30.05 -0.32
N GLU A 18 -11.21 -30.18 0.45
CA GLU A 18 -10.56 -29.09 1.16
C GLU A 18 -10.53 -27.86 0.27
N SER A 19 -11.08 -26.75 0.76
CA SER A 19 -11.44 -25.52 0.03
C SER A 19 -10.48 -25.19 -1.11
N ILE A 20 -10.80 -25.66 -2.30
CA ILE A 20 -10.14 -25.25 -3.53
C ILE A 20 -10.77 -23.94 -4.00
N ILE A 21 -9.91 -22.93 -4.10
CA ILE A 21 -10.03 -21.66 -4.86
C ILE A 21 -10.54 -20.44 -4.06
N SER A 22 -9.60 -19.70 -3.46
CA SER A 22 -9.56 -18.26 -3.71
C SER A 22 -8.68 -18.02 -4.92
N SER A 23 -9.34 -17.86 -6.06
CA SER A 23 -8.75 -17.35 -7.29
C SER A 23 -8.41 -15.87 -7.09
N SER A 24 -7.16 -15.53 -6.86
CA SER A 24 -6.60 -14.29 -7.42
C SER A 24 -5.65 -14.69 -8.55
N ASN A 25 -6.21 -14.91 -9.74
CA ASN A 25 -5.45 -15.14 -10.97
C ASN A 25 -4.74 -13.84 -11.45
N GLY A 26 -4.26 -13.01 -10.52
CA GLY A 26 -3.67 -11.70 -10.77
C GLY A 26 -3.07 -11.13 -9.49
N ASN A 27 -2.04 -10.30 -9.67
CA ASN A 27 -1.45 -9.48 -8.60
C ASN A 27 -2.39 -8.33 -8.26
N LEU A 28 -2.71 -8.13 -6.98
CA LEU A 28 -3.35 -6.93 -6.49
C LEU A 28 -2.29 -5.84 -6.34
N SER A 29 -2.70 -4.58 -6.46
CA SER A 29 -1.77 -3.45 -6.24
C SER A 29 -1.68 -3.12 -4.76
N PRO A 30 -0.55 -2.55 -4.31
CA PRO A 30 -0.44 -2.02 -2.96
C PRO A 30 -1.52 -0.98 -2.66
N VAL A 31 -1.91 -0.89 -1.40
CA VAL A 31 -2.90 0.07 -0.91
C VAL A 31 -2.21 1.03 0.05
N VAL A 32 -2.24 2.33 -0.29
CA VAL A 32 -1.86 3.41 0.64
C VAL A 32 -3.03 3.69 1.57
N LYS A 33 -2.86 3.38 2.86
CA LYS A 33 -3.87 3.58 3.91
C LYS A 33 -3.88 5.02 4.40
N SER A 34 -2.70 5.61 4.61
CA SER A 34 -2.57 7.00 5.02
C SER A 34 -1.24 7.60 4.58
N VAL A 35 -1.23 8.93 4.44
CA VAL A 35 -0.02 9.73 4.32
C VAL A 35 -0.16 10.90 5.27
N SER A 36 0.84 11.12 6.12
CA SER A 36 0.90 12.26 7.04
C SER A 36 2.09 13.15 6.73
N VAL A 37 1.89 14.45 6.94
CA VAL A 37 2.92 15.48 6.81
C VAL A 37 2.93 16.25 8.13
N ASP A 38 4.08 16.32 8.79
CA ASP A 38 4.22 16.97 10.08
C ASP A 38 5.51 17.81 10.19
N PRO A 39 5.42 19.15 10.32
CA PRO A 39 4.19 19.95 10.25
C PRO A 39 3.72 20.17 8.80
N LEU A 40 2.42 20.41 8.61
CA LEU A 40 1.83 20.69 7.29
C LEU A 40 2.20 22.08 6.73
N TYR A 41 2.64 22.97 7.61
CA TYR A 41 3.06 24.34 7.29
C TYR A 41 4.48 24.54 7.82
N ILE A 42 5.40 24.91 6.93
CA ILE A 42 6.80 25.22 7.30
C ILE A 42 7.20 26.57 6.75
N THR A 43 8.29 27.13 7.25
CA THR A 43 8.97 28.28 6.64
C THR A 43 10.16 27.82 5.80
N VAL A 44 10.67 28.70 4.95
CA VAL A 44 11.92 28.44 4.22
C VAL A 44 13.05 28.02 5.17
N GLY A 45 13.84 27.03 4.77
CA GLY A 45 14.96 26.49 5.55
C GLY A 45 14.56 25.47 6.62
N SER A 46 13.25 25.30 6.86
CA SER A 46 12.72 24.30 7.78
C SER A 46 12.39 22.98 7.07
N SER A 47 12.06 21.96 7.86
CA SER A 47 11.73 20.63 7.35
C SER A 47 10.43 20.09 7.92
N ALA A 48 9.78 19.20 7.16
CA ALA A 48 8.66 18.38 7.60
C ALA A 48 8.97 16.90 7.44
N THR A 49 8.44 16.09 8.35
CA THR A 49 8.46 14.63 8.24
C THR A 49 7.24 14.18 7.45
N ILE A 50 7.46 13.33 6.46
CA ILE A 50 6.40 12.72 5.65
C ILE A 50 6.43 11.22 5.92
N THR A 51 5.30 10.66 6.35
CA THR A 51 5.16 9.23 6.64
C THR A 51 4.02 8.64 5.82
N VAL A 52 4.22 7.44 5.25
CA VAL A 52 3.20 6.65 4.57
C VAL A 52 2.93 5.36 5.32
N ASP A 53 1.66 4.98 5.43
CA ASP A 53 1.26 3.62 5.79
C ASP A 53 0.66 2.97 4.53
N ALA A 54 1.25 1.87 4.11
CA ALA A 54 0.80 1.10 2.96
C ALA A 54 0.99 -0.40 3.21
N ALA A 55 0.18 -1.22 2.54
CA ALA A 55 0.29 -2.67 2.57
C ALA A 55 -0.15 -3.25 1.25
N ASP A 56 0.39 -4.42 0.90
CA ASP A 56 -0.08 -5.20 -0.24
C ASP A 56 -1.11 -6.25 0.21
N PRO A 57 -2.29 -6.36 -0.45
CA PRO A 57 -3.31 -7.33 -0.09
C PRO A 57 -2.91 -8.80 -0.28
N ASP A 58 -2.00 -9.10 -1.22
CA ASP A 58 -1.46 -10.45 -1.44
C ASP A 58 -0.32 -10.78 -0.45
N GLY A 59 0.11 -9.79 0.34
CA GLY A 59 1.20 -9.93 1.31
C GLY A 59 2.58 -9.77 0.68
N ASP A 60 2.66 -9.28 -0.56
CA ASP A 60 3.93 -9.00 -1.23
C ASP A 60 4.69 -7.87 -0.53
N ALA A 61 6.03 -7.94 -0.59
CA ALA A 61 6.86 -6.88 -0.06
C ALA A 61 6.71 -5.61 -0.92
N ILE A 62 6.66 -4.45 -0.27
CA ILE A 62 6.49 -3.15 -0.94
C ILE A 62 7.74 -2.28 -0.80
N SER A 63 8.00 -1.50 -1.84
CA SER A 63 9.07 -0.51 -1.91
C SER A 63 8.48 0.89 -2.11
N PHE A 64 9.25 1.91 -1.71
CA PHE A 64 8.80 3.30 -1.67
C PHE A 64 9.76 4.20 -2.44
N SER A 65 9.23 4.98 -3.37
CA SER A 65 9.96 6.00 -4.11
C SER A 65 9.29 7.36 -3.92
N TRP A 66 10.10 8.38 -3.62
CA TRP A 66 9.63 9.73 -3.32
C TRP A 66 10.18 10.73 -4.32
N SER A 67 9.37 11.72 -4.72
CA SER A 67 9.80 12.81 -5.59
C SER A 67 9.07 14.12 -5.30
N THR A 68 9.71 15.24 -5.60
CA THR A 68 9.15 16.59 -5.47
C THR A 68 9.77 17.47 -6.56
N PRO A 69 9.03 18.45 -7.13
CA PRO A 69 9.60 19.36 -8.12
C PRO A 69 10.58 20.38 -7.52
N LEU A 70 10.48 20.67 -6.22
CA LEU A 70 11.28 21.68 -5.54
C LEU A 70 11.65 21.20 -4.12
N GLY A 71 12.80 21.61 -3.61
CA GLY A 71 13.29 21.20 -2.29
C GLY A 71 13.92 19.81 -2.29
N ASP A 72 14.29 19.35 -1.09
CA ASP A 72 15.08 18.13 -0.92
C ASP A 72 14.32 17.09 -0.10
N ILE A 73 14.32 15.85 -0.58
CA ILE A 73 13.83 14.68 0.16
C ILE A 73 15.04 13.91 0.69
N ILE A 74 15.08 13.73 2.01
CA ILE A 74 16.16 13.07 2.72
C ILE A 74 15.61 11.81 3.39
N GLY A 75 16.24 10.67 3.12
CA GLY A 75 15.85 9.36 3.65
C GLY A 75 15.20 8.47 2.60
N SER A 76 14.61 7.37 3.05
CA SER A 76 14.01 6.34 2.21
C SER A 76 13.01 5.49 2.99
N GLY A 77 12.20 4.69 2.28
CA GLY A 77 11.24 3.80 2.91
C GLY A 77 9.93 4.50 3.26
N TYR A 78 9.27 4.05 4.33
CA TYR A 78 7.94 4.53 4.73
C TYR A 78 7.95 5.94 5.34
N GLN A 79 9.12 6.50 5.62
CA GLN A 79 9.26 7.84 6.19
C GLN A 79 10.45 8.57 5.58
N VAL A 80 10.25 9.84 5.24
CA VAL A 80 11.30 10.75 4.74
C VAL A 80 11.18 12.12 5.39
N ARG A 81 12.24 12.91 5.31
CA ARG A 81 12.23 14.33 5.68
C ARG A 81 12.29 15.18 4.41
N TYR A 82 11.31 16.06 4.24
CA TYR A 82 11.31 17.10 3.21
C TYR A 82 11.89 18.40 3.78
N THR A 83 12.80 19.05 3.05
CA THR A 83 13.41 20.33 3.44
C THR A 83 13.12 21.40 2.39
N ALA A 84 12.59 22.54 2.79
CA ALA A 84 12.22 23.63 1.89
C ALA A 84 13.39 24.60 1.65
N ALA A 85 13.71 24.85 0.38
CA ALA A 85 14.62 25.93 -0.04
C ALA A 85 13.84 27.22 -0.34
N TYR A 86 14.53 28.34 -0.55
CA TYR A 86 13.92 29.63 -0.88
C TYR A 86 13.04 29.59 -2.14
N CYS A 87 13.36 28.74 -3.11
CA CYS A 87 12.55 28.58 -4.33
C CYS A 87 11.23 27.83 -4.10
N CYS A 88 10.99 27.28 -2.89
CA CYS A 88 9.84 26.42 -2.59
C CYS A 88 8.63 27.17 -2.03
N VAL A 89 8.70 28.50 -1.86
CA VAL A 89 7.60 29.30 -1.26
C VAL A 89 6.28 29.08 -2.00
N GLY A 90 5.20 28.90 -1.24
CA GLY A 90 3.87 28.52 -1.71
C GLY A 90 3.59 27.03 -1.50
N THR A 91 2.60 26.51 -2.21
CA THR A 91 2.22 25.10 -2.13
C THR A 91 3.18 24.23 -2.97
N ASN A 92 3.85 23.28 -2.34
CA ASN A 92 4.66 22.27 -3.03
C ASN A 92 4.02 20.88 -2.89
N SER A 93 4.22 20.03 -3.91
CA SER A 93 3.74 18.66 -3.94
C SER A 93 4.88 17.66 -3.72
N ILE A 94 4.63 16.68 -2.86
CA ILE A 94 5.47 15.49 -2.73
C ILE A 94 4.66 14.29 -3.24
N THR A 95 5.25 13.56 -4.18
CA THR A 95 4.67 12.34 -4.73
C THR A 95 5.38 11.13 -4.16
N ILE A 96 4.61 10.12 -3.77
CA ILE A 96 5.07 8.80 -3.41
C ILE A 96 4.52 7.77 -4.39
N ILE A 97 5.41 6.89 -4.84
CA ILE A 97 5.07 5.65 -5.55
C ILE A 97 5.36 4.49 -4.60
N VAL A 98 4.35 3.65 -4.37
CA VAL A 98 4.48 2.37 -3.67
C VAL A 98 4.38 1.27 -4.71
N GLU A 99 5.35 0.36 -4.73
CA GLU A 99 5.46 -0.71 -5.72
C GLU A 99 5.70 -2.06 -5.02
N ASP A 100 4.96 -3.09 -5.40
CA ASP A 100 5.18 -4.45 -4.93
C ASP A 100 6.30 -5.16 -5.72
N THR A 101 6.72 -6.32 -5.23
CA THR A 101 7.74 -7.17 -5.87
C THR A 101 7.34 -7.77 -7.21
N ARG A 102 6.06 -7.67 -7.60
CA ARG A 102 5.50 -8.17 -8.86
C ARG A 102 5.24 -7.04 -9.87
N GLY A 103 5.58 -5.80 -9.51
CA GLY A 103 5.58 -4.62 -10.36
C GLY A 103 4.30 -3.81 -10.39
N ALA A 104 3.26 -4.13 -9.60
CA ALA A 104 2.10 -3.25 -9.51
C ALA A 104 2.40 -2.05 -8.61
N LYS A 105 1.82 -0.90 -8.96
CA LYS A 105 2.17 0.40 -8.36
C LYS A 105 0.93 1.21 -8.02
N VAL A 106 1.02 1.96 -6.93
CA VAL A 106 0.08 3.02 -6.56
C VAL A 106 0.84 4.31 -6.33
N SER A 107 0.26 5.43 -6.78
CA SER A 107 0.82 6.77 -6.59
C SER A 107 -0.07 7.60 -5.68
N LYS A 108 0.53 8.38 -4.77
CA LYS A 108 -0.16 9.36 -3.93
C LYS A 108 0.62 10.67 -3.92
N THR A 109 -0.09 11.79 -3.94
CA THR A 109 0.50 13.11 -3.81
C THR A 109 -0.06 13.79 -2.57
N VAL A 110 0.83 14.41 -1.80
CA VAL A 110 0.48 15.30 -0.69
C VAL A 110 1.06 16.69 -0.94
N ASN A 111 0.38 17.69 -0.39
CA ASN A 111 0.81 19.07 -0.49
C ASN A 111 1.33 19.54 0.87
N ILE A 112 2.34 20.40 0.82
CA ILE A 112 2.87 21.12 1.97
C ILE A 112 2.91 22.60 1.63
N GLU A 113 2.59 23.45 2.60
CA GLU A 113 2.60 24.90 2.42
C GLU A 113 3.89 25.50 3.00
N ILE A 114 4.62 26.24 2.18
CA ILE A 114 5.89 26.88 2.55
C ILE A 114 5.67 28.39 2.63
N ASN A 115 5.80 28.92 3.83
CA ASN A 115 5.82 30.36 4.07
C ASN A 115 7.24 30.93 3.89
N PRO A 116 7.36 32.22 3.53
CA PRO A 116 8.64 32.93 3.51
C PRO A 116 9.44 32.82 4.80
#